data_AF-A0A5N6VP66-F1
#
_entry.id   AF-A0A5N6VP66-F1
#
_cell.length_a   1.000
_cell.length_b   1.000
_cell.length_c   1.000
_cell.angle_alpha   90.00
_cell.angle_beta   90.00
_cell.angle_gamma   90.00
#
_symmetry.space_group_name_H-M   'P 1'
#
loop_
_entity.id
_entity.type
_entity.pdbx_description
1 polymer ?
#
loop_
_entity_poly.entity_id
_entity_poly.type
_entity_poly.pdbx_seq_one_letter_code
_entity_poly.pdbx_strand_id
1 'polypeptide(L)'
;MVNRGRSGGCVTCKQRHVKCDEAKPECQACRRLKLRCGGYNRHQNTKLKFKDQNHKFCTNTNQDVVKVATSSPGQSPESDVQDREVVRALTSRRPSEPDSAVQFYLGHYASMGRDMGSTRGFFEMLIPAYFSEREDSALSLAVSALASETLSMWRQDATSFRSPRKSYSRALTRLQTAIQDPIERGKPATVLAVLALQTYENASAVYGLRRVSSTHHNGAASLLSFLGSDDMGGVVRAYLRRFMLHTEVSTAIRQKKPLKRIAYSWIRSKDTMAVPENPSAALDAIGASVADLQASYTQFMTQGGSTTSLKCVPKEWMADAKRVDAELLAWAENVPDHWRPVRLISGRDIDLSIPTYQSIYEVYPSCQIASIWNLWRFQRLLLAKITLGSLNAFSDLTLSGFTYGQFVGDPTDLINCQQILQEVVDSVCYSIPFHLGNRTSRSSLADFTDPTILLPSYNALVGGTRLERDGFDGISRDDHRRHVIAQGPWRAMHPLSRLLALFSEDHGEAIASFLRPGQREWICSQFLRVATLLHLPLELGNDMERSEWPGGSADAKAEYLAREIRKGAILMSGP
;
A
#
# COMPACT_ATOMS: atom_id res chain seq x y z
N MET A 1 47.50 1.75 41.62
CA MET A 1 46.29 2.58 41.60
C MET A 1 45.11 1.71 42.03
N VAL A 2 44.61 1.87 43.25
CA VAL A 2 43.60 0.95 43.82
C VAL A 2 42.24 1.29 43.20
N ASN A 3 41.72 0.38 42.37
CA ASN A 3 40.41 0.53 41.73
C ASN A 3 39.32 0.36 42.79
N ARG A 4 38.82 1.47 43.35
CA ARG A 4 37.63 1.47 44.19
C ARG A 4 36.45 1.24 43.24
N GLY A 5 35.79 0.10 43.35
CA GLY A 5 34.74 -0.33 42.43
C GLY A 5 33.60 0.68 42.21
N ARG A 6 32.66 0.29 41.33
CA ARG A 6 31.52 1.12 40.88
C ARG A 6 30.83 1.81 42.07
N SER A 7 30.81 3.15 42.06
CA SER A 7 30.32 3.95 43.20
C SER A 7 28.86 3.62 43.53
N GLY A 8 28.56 3.40 44.81
CA GLY A 8 27.21 3.10 45.30
C GLY A 8 26.32 4.32 45.46
N GLY A 9 26.85 5.53 45.26
CA GLY A 9 26.14 6.80 45.46
C GLY A 9 24.87 6.98 44.62
N CYS A 10 23.99 7.88 45.09
CA CYS A 10 22.75 8.20 44.40
C CYS A 10 23.00 8.88 43.05
N VAL A 11 22.02 8.84 42.14
CA VAL A 11 22.13 9.41 40.79
C VAL A 11 22.51 10.90 40.86
N THR A 12 21.90 11.66 41.76
CA THR A 12 22.17 13.10 41.90
C THR A 12 23.61 13.39 42.34
N CYS A 13 24.16 12.65 43.30
CA CYS A 13 25.54 12.83 43.74
C CYS A 13 26.55 12.35 42.70
N LYS A 14 26.21 11.31 41.93
CA LYS A 14 27.01 10.83 40.79
C LYS A 14 27.12 11.89 39.70
N GLN A 15 25.99 12.48 39.28
CA GLN A 15 25.99 13.54 38.27
C GLN A 15 26.79 14.78 38.72
N ARG A 16 26.79 15.05 40.02
CA ARG A 16 27.51 16.19 40.61
C ARG A 16 28.97 15.89 40.96
N HIS A 17 29.44 14.65 40.75
CA HIS A 17 30.78 14.18 41.13
C HIS A 17 31.15 14.49 42.60
N VAL A 18 30.18 14.34 43.51
CA VAL A 18 30.39 14.52 44.97
C VAL A 18 30.22 13.21 45.72
N LYS A 19 30.88 13.10 46.88
CA LYS A 19 30.77 11.91 47.75
C LYS A 19 29.33 11.79 48.27
N CYS A 20 28.72 10.62 48.05
CA CYS A 20 27.41 10.28 48.60
C CYS A 20 27.59 9.47 49.89
N ASP A 21 26.76 9.76 50.88
CA ASP A 21 26.69 9.05 52.16
C ASP A 21 25.83 7.77 52.08
N GLU A 22 25.22 7.49 50.93
CA GLU A 22 24.41 6.29 50.65
C GLU A 22 23.19 6.08 51.57
N ALA A 23 22.81 7.09 52.37
CA ALA A 23 21.62 7.06 53.21
C ALA A 23 20.32 6.97 52.38
N LYS A 24 19.36 6.19 52.87
CA LYS A 24 18.02 5.99 52.26
C LYS A 24 16.94 6.55 53.20
N PRO A 25 15.83 7.12 52.70
CA PRO A 25 15.44 7.23 51.29
C PRO A 25 16.20 8.31 50.49
N GLU A 26 16.72 9.33 51.15
CA GLU A 26 17.52 10.40 50.52
C GLU A 26 18.86 10.61 51.22
N CYS A 27 19.92 10.82 50.44
CA CYS A 27 21.26 11.08 50.98
C CYS A 27 21.33 12.46 51.67
N GLN A 28 22.13 12.57 52.74
CA GLN A 28 22.26 13.82 53.49
C GLN A 28 22.85 14.96 52.65
N ALA A 29 23.74 14.65 51.69
CA ALA A 29 24.31 15.66 50.79
C ALA A 29 23.23 16.33 49.92
N CYS A 30 22.24 15.58 49.42
CA CYS A 30 21.09 16.13 48.71
C CYS A 30 20.17 16.91 49.65
N ARG A 31 19.90 16.37 50.85
CA ARG A 31 19.00 16.99 51.83
C ARG A 31 19.51 18.34 52.32
N ARG A 32 20.80 18.43 52.68
CA ARG A 32 21.43 19.68 53.16
C ARG A 32 21.37 20.79 52.11
N LEU A 33 21.46 20.41 50.84
CA LEU A 33 21.42 21.35 49.72
C LEU A 33 20.01 21.57 49.16
N LYS A 34 18.98 21.00 49.79
CA LYS A 34 17.57 21.06 49.35
C LYS A 34 17.38 20.62 47.88
N LEU A 35 18.17 19.64 47.43
CA LEU A 35 18.07 19.06 46.09
C LEU A 35 17.29 17.75 46.12
N ARG A 36 16.48 17.49 45.09
CA ARG A 36 15.76 16.21 44.94
C ARG A 36 16.76 15.06 44.72
N CYS A 37 16.69 14.03 45.56
CA CYS A 37 17.58 12.86 45.48
C CYS A 37 17.04 11.85 44.44
N GLY A 38 17.81 11.59 43.38
CA GLY A 38 17.45 10.67 42.30
C GLY A 38 17.57 9.18 42.65
N GLY A 39 17.74 8.84 43.94
CA GLY A 39 17.77 7.45 44.42
C GLY A 39 19.00 6.63 44.00
N TYR A 40 18.98 5.34 44.32
CA TYR A 40 20.07 4.38 44.09
C TYR A 40 19.60 3.32 43.09
N ASN A 41 19.97 3.46 41.81
CA ASN A 41 19.54 2.51 40.77
C ASN A 41 20.08 1.10 41.04
N ARG A 42 19.19 0.15 41.33
CA ARG A 42 19.50 -1.28 41.48
C ARG A 42 18.68 -2.07 40.47
N HIS A 43 19.14 -2.14 39.22
CA HIS A 43 18.65 -3.17 38.30
C HIS A 43 19.29 -4.51 38.68
N GLN A 44 18.60 -5.26 39.52
CA GLN A 44 18.71 -6.72 39.56
C GLN A 44 17.91 -7.25 38.37
N ASN A 45 18.59 -7.76 37.34
CA ASN A 45 18.21 -9.02 36.70
C ASN A 45 19.38 -9.57 35.87
N THR A 46 19.49 -10.88 35.98
CA THR A 46 20.65 -11.72 35.73
C THR A 46 20.89 -12.02 34.25
N LYS A 47 22.13 -11.76 33.82
CA LYS A 47 22.92 -12.34 32.70
C LYS A 47 22.21 -13.33 31.73
N LEU A 48 22.02 -12.88 30.50
CA LEU A 48 22.33 -13.68 29.30
C LEU A 48 23.38 -12.89 28.50
N LYS A 49 24.56 -13.47 28.27
CA LYS A 49 25.61 -12.90 27.41
C LYS A 49 25.59 -13.65 26.09
N PHE A 50 25.10 -13.01 25.03
CA PHE A 50 25.31 -13.47 23.66
C PHE A 50 26.81 -13.29 23.32
N LYS A 51 27.45 -14.32 22.79
CA LYS A 51 28.86 -14.29 22.36
C LYS A 51 28.86 -14.34 20.84
N ASP A 52 29.15 -13.21 20.21
CA ASP A 52 29.32 -13.11 18.77
C ASP A 52 30.58 -13.90 18.33
N GLN A 53 30.40 -14.90 17.48
CA GLN A 53 31.46 -15.72 16.89
C GLN A 53 31.65 -15.46 15.39
N ASN A 54 31.04 -14.41 14.83
CA ASN A 54 31.09 -14.10 13.40
C ASN A 54 32.50 -13.79 12.90
N HIS A 55 33.43 -13.43 13.79
CA HIS A 55 34.85 -13.22 13.44
C HIS A 55 35.59 -14.50 13.00
N LYS A 56 35.00 -15.70 13.15
CA LYS A 56 35.61 -16.96 12.70
C LYS A 56 35.33 -17.33 11.24
N PHE A 57 34.46 -16.59 10.55
CA PHE A 57 34.00 -16.94 9.19
C PHE A 57 34.39 -15.93 8.10
N CYS A 58 35.19 -14.90 8.43
CA CYS A 58 35.71 -13.95 7.44
C CYS A 58 37.24 -14.04 7.36
N THR A 59 37.73 -15.07 6.66
CA THR A 59 39.09 -15.06 6.11
C THR A 59 39.05 -15.43 4.63
N ASN A 60 39.78 -14.62 3.86
CA ASN A 60 40.23 -14.78 2.46
C ASN A 60 39.31 -14.22 1.37
N THR A 61 39.49 -12.94 1.04
CA THR A 61 40.15 -12.58 -0.23
C THR A 61 40.61 -11.13 -0.27
N ASN A 62 41.85 -10.96 -0.75
CA ASN A 62 42.51 -9.76 -1.26
C ASN A 62 43.00 -8.70 -0.26
N GLN A 63 44.15 -9.00 0.33
CA GLN A 63 45.23 -8.04 0.55
C GLN A 63 45.70 -7.52 -0.82
N ASP A 64 45.57 -6.21 -1.07
CA ASP A 64 46.67 -5.31 -1.42
C ASP A 64 46.13 -3.92 -1.77
N VAL A 65 47.02 -2.93 -1.65
CA VAL A 65 46.88 -1.50 -1.99
C VAL A 65 46.62 -0.54 -0.81
N VAL A 66 47.77 -0.12 -0.26
CA VAL A 66 48.13 1.24 0.22
C VAL A 66 47.97 1.56 1.71
N LYS A 67 49.14 1.59 2.37
CA LYS A 67 49.48 2.27 3.63
C LYS A 67 49.58 3.79 3.43
N VAL A 68 49.54 4.50 4.58
CA VAL A 68 49.88 5.92 4.87
C VAL A 68 48.62 6.82 4.93
N ALA A 69 48.24 7.51 6.02
CA ALA A 69 48.92 7.94 7.24
C ALA A 69 48.00 8.04 8.49
N THR A 70 48.69 8.09 9.62
CA THR A 70 48.41 8.21 11.07
C THR A 70 47.50 9.37 11.53
N SER A 71 46.54 9.10 12.44
CA SER A 71 46.43 9.65 13.83
C SER A 71 44.99 9.60 14.40
N SER A 72 44.85 9.08 15.64
CA SER A 72 43.61 9.00 16.48
C SER A 72 43.79 9.89 17.74
N PRO A 73 42.86 10.03 18.73
CA PRO A 73 41.50 9.45 18.91
C PRO A 73 40.42 10.40 19.51
N GLY A 74 39.13 10.00 19.46
CA GLY A 74 38.06 10.58 20.31
C GLY A 74 36.67 9.99 20.03
N GLN A 75 36.12 9.22 20.96
CA GLN A 75 34.97 8.31 20.83
C GLN A 75 33.55 8.95 20.93
N SER A 76 32.61 8.17 20.42
CA SER A 76 31.17 8.28 20.09
C SER A 76 30.16 8.28 21.26
N PRO A 77 28.84 8.41 20.95
CA PRO A 77 27.82 7.51 21.47
C PRO A 77 27.31 6.56 20.36
N GLU A 78 27.48 5.26 20.58
CA GLU A 78 27.01 4.17 19.73
C GLU A 78 25.60 3.73 20.14
N SER A 79 24.59 4.10 19.35
CA SER A 79 23.35 3.32 19.22
C SER A 79 22.56 3.60 17.94
N ASP A 80 23.09 4.42 17.02
CA ASP A 80 22.33 4.97 15.87
C ASP A 80 23.03 4.70 14.51
N VAL A 81 23.98 3.76 14.49
CA VAL A 81 24.88 3.54 13.34
C VAL A 81 24.34 2.51 12.36
N GLN A 82 23.49 1.57 12.78
CA GLN A 82 23.02 0.48 11.93
C GLN A 82 21.95 0.88 10.90
N ASP A 83 21.00 1.77 11.23
CA ASP A 83 20.03 2.26 10.23
C ASP A 83 20.62 3.29 9.27
N ARG A 84 21.60 4.09 9.72
CA ARG A 84 22.32 5.04 8.86
C ARG A 84 23.34 4.38 7.93
N GLU A 85 23.87 3.20 8.27
CA GLU A 85 24.80 2.48 7.40
C GLU A 85 24.12 1.90 6.15
N VAL A 86 22.86 1.46 6.25
CA VAL A 86 22.08 1.01 5.08
C VAL A 86 21.85 2.18 4.11
N VAL A 87 21.48 3.35 4.62
CA VAL A 87 21.26 4.56 3.79
C VAL A 87 22.56 5.10 3.21
N ARG A 88 23.69 5.00 3.93
CA ARG A 88 25.01 5.45 3.44
C ARG A 88 25.63 4.46 2.44
N ALA A 89 25.39 3.15 2.60
CA ALA A 89 25.80 2.13 1.63
C ALA A 89 25.14 2.33 0.25
N LEU A 90 23.94 2.92 0.20
CA LEU A 90 23.27 3.33 -1.05
C LEU A 90 23.99 4.46 -1.80
N THR A 91 25.00 5.11 -1.23
CA THR A 91 25.65 6.30 -1.83
C THR A 91 27.12 6.14 -2.19
N SER A 92 27.71 4.93 -2.06
CA SER A 92 29.15 4.71 -2.28
C SER A 92 29.54 4.14 -3.66
N ARG A 93 28.61 3.82 -4.56
CA ARG A 93 28.94 3.38 -5.93
C ARG A 93 28.83 4.56 -6.91
N ARG A 94 29.89 4.83 -7.68
CA ARG A 94 29.82 5.70 -8.88
C ARG A 94 28.88 5.02 -9.89
N PRO A 95 27.82 5.67 -10.41
CA PRO A 95 26.82 4.96 -11.19
C PRO A 95 27.27 4.78 -12.64
N SER A 96 27.27 3.53 -13.10
CA SER A 96 26.84 3.22 -14.48
C SER A 96 25.31 3.33 -14.54
N GLU A 97 24.75 3.65 -15.72
CA GLU A 97 23.31 3.94 -15.92
C GLU A 97 22.30 2.97 -15.24
N PRO A 98 22.51 1.64 -15.17
CA PRO A 98 21.56 0.73 -14.50
C PRO A 98 21.51 0.86 -12.97
N ASP A 99 22.59 1.26 -12.29
CA ASP A 99 22.63 1.30 -10.81
C ASP A 99 21.75 2.42 -10.23
N SER A 100 21.59 3.53 -10.97
CA SER A 100 20.72 4.65 -10.55
C SER A 100 19.22 4.30 -10.58
N ALA A 101 18.81 3.40 -11.48
CA ALA A 101 17.41 3.03 -11.65
C ALA A 101 16.91 2.18 -10.49
N VAL A 102 17.67 1.14 -10.12
CA VAL A 102 17.33 0.28 -8.98
C VAL A 102 17.23 1.09 -7.70
N GLN A 103 18.23 1.95 -7.42
CA GLN A 103 18.19 2.81 -6.25
C GLN A 103 16.95 3.72 -6.24
N PHE A 104 16.62 4.32 -7.39
CA PHE A 104 15.43 5.15 -7.53
C PHE A 104 14.14 4.36 -7.21
N TYR A 105 13.99 3.16 -7.79
CA TYR A 105 12.81 2.31 -7.59
C TYR A 105 12.71 1.81 -6.14
N LEU A 106 13.79 1.26 -5.58
CA LEU A 106 13.78 0.74 -4.22
C LEU A 106 13.51 1.86 -3.20
N GLY A 107 14.10 3.05 -3.40
CA GLY A 107 13.85 4.21 -2.54
C GLY A 107 12.40 4.71 -2.61
N HIS A 108 11.93 5.06 -3.81
CA HIS A 108 10.67 5.80 -3.96
C HIS A 108 9.41 4.92 -4.03
N TYR A 109 9.54 3.66 -4.45
CA TYR A 109 8.41 2.74 -4.61
C TYR A 109 8.44 1.59 -3.60
N ALA A 110 9.59 0.97 -3.33
CA ALA A 110 9.65 -0.21 -2.48
C ALA A 110 9.81 0.10 -0.98
N SER A 111 10.47 1.19 -0.60
CA SER A 111 10.82 1.48 0.80
C SER A 111 9.95 2.57 1.43
N MET A 112 9.90 3.77 0.84
CA MET A 112 9.22 4.91 1.48
C MET A 112 7.70 4.69 1.62
N GLY A 113 7.15 5.08 2.77
CA GLY A 113 5.70 5.00 3.00
C GLY A 113 5.20 3.63 3.46
N ARG A 114 6.11 2.69 3.74
CA ARG A 114 5.80 1.29 4.01
C ARG A 114 6.40 0.81 5.33
N ASP A 115 5.62 0.01 6.02
CA ASP A 115 6.02 -0.68 7.24
C ASP A 115 5.25 -2.00 7.34
N MET A 116 5.79 -2.97 8.06
CA MET A 116 5.17 -4.29 8.16
C MET A 116 3.83 -4.31 8.91
N GLY A 117 3.54 -3.26 9.67
CA GLY A 117 2.23 -3.02 10.27
C GLY A 117 1.18 -2.54 9.27
N SER A 118 1.58 -1.96 8.12
CA SER A 118 0.66 -1.48 7.08
C SER A 118 0.67 -2.25 5.77
N THR A 119 1.71 -3.03 5.51
CA THR A 119 1.86 -3.75 4.24
C THR A 119 1.57 -5.24 4.36
N ARG A 120 1.66 -5.91 3.21
CA ARG A 120 1.48 -7.36 3.09
C ARG A 120 2.83 -8.07 2.90
N GLY A 121 3.93 -7.36 3.08
CA GLY A 121 5.29 -7.88 3.14
C GLY A 121 6.02 -8.10 1.81
N PHE A 122 5.41 -7.86 0.64
CA PHE A 122 6.12 -8.09 -0.64
C PHE A 122 7.39 -7.25 -0.77
N PHE A 123 7.30 -5.93 -0.63
CA PHE A 123 8.44 -5.04 -0.82
C PHE A 123 9.47 -5.14 0.31
N GLU A 124 8.99 -5.38 1.52
CA GLU A 124 9.81 -5.55 2.71
C GLU A 124 10.63 -6.83 2.63
N MET A 125 10.11 -7.89 1.98
CA MET A 125 10.89 -9.10 1.67
C MET A 125 11.75 -8.92 0.42
N LEU A 126 11.31 -8.11 -0.56
CA LEU A 126 12.02 -7.86 -1.81
C LEU A 126 13.40 -7.21 -1.58
N ILE A 127 13.46 -6.17 -0.76
CA ILE A 127 14.68 -5.38 -0.52
C ILE A 127 15.83 -6.25 0.04
N PRO A 128 15.68 -6.93 1.20
CA PRO A 128 16.77 -7.74 1.75
C PRO A 128 17.14 -8.92 0.84
N ALA A 129 16.16 -9.53 0.16
CA ALA A 129 16.43 -10.59 -0.80
C ALA A 129 17.25 -10.10 -1.99
N TYR A 130 16.93 -8.92 -2.54
CA TYR A 130 17.67 -8.32 -3.65
C TYR A 130 19.15 -8.11 -3.30
N PHE A 131 19.44 -7.55 -2.11
CA PHE A 131 20.81 -7.29 -1.67
C PHE A 131 21.60 -8.54 -1.27
N SER A 132 20.92 -9.66 -1.04
CA SER A 132 21.55 -10.95 -0.73
C SER A 132 21.90 -11.76 -1.98
N GLU A 133 21.40 -11.37 -3.14
CA GLU A 133 21.55 -12.10 -4.40
C GLU A 133 22.66 -11.53 -5.29
N ARG A 134 23.16 -12.35 -6.22
CA ARG A 134 24.15 -11.92 -7.22
C ARG A 134 23.53 -10.99 -8.26
N GLU A 135 24.35 -10.13 -8.87
CA GLU A 135 23.92 -9.15 -9.88
C GLU A 135 23.26 -9.80 -11.12
N ASP A 136 23.59 -11.07 -11.43
CA ASP A 136 23.04 -11.86 -12.54
C ASP A 136 21.95 -12.87 -12.12
N SER A 137 21.48 -12.80 -10.88
CA SER A 137 20.36 -13.59 -10.38
C SER A 137 19.05 -13.23 -11.11
N ALA A 138 18.08 -14.16 -11.08
CA ALA A 138 16.75 -13.90 -11.64
C ALA A 138 16.08 -12.69 -10.98
N LEU A 139 16.23 -12.55 -9.65
CA LEU A 139 15.69 -11.43 -8.89
C LEU A 139 16.35 -10.11 -9.28
N SER A 140 17.69 -10.07 -9.32
CA SER A 140 18.43 -8.85 -9.66
C SER A 140 18.04 -8.33 -11.04
N LEU A 141 17.97 -9.21 -12.04
CA LEU A 141 17.60 -8.83 -13.41
C LEU A 141 16.13 -8.40 -13.52
N ALA A 142 15.22 -9.05 -12.80
CA ALA A 142 13.80 -8.68 -12.78
C ALA A 142 13.58 -7.29 -12.16
N VAL A 143 14.20 -7.02 -11.01
CA VAL A 143 14.16 -5.70 -10.36
C VAL A 143 14.82 -4.64 -11.24
N SER A 144 15.96 -4.94 -11.85
CA SER A 144 16.65 -4.02 -12.76
C SER A 144 15.80 -3.65 -13.97
N ALA A 145 15.09 -4.62 -14.57
CA ALA A 145 14.19 -4.37 -15.68
C ALA A 145 13.04 -3.45 -15.27
N LEU A 146 12.35 -3.76 -14.17
CA LEU A 146 11.24 -2.94 -13.63
C LEU A 146 11.69 -1.53 -13.26
N ALA A 147 12.84 -1.42 -12.60
CA ALA A 147 13.39 -0.15 -12.15
C ALA A 147 13.81 0.74 -13.33
N SER A 148 14.44 0.14 -14.35
CA SER A 148 14.85 0.85 -15.57
C SER A 148 13.64 1.43 -16.32
N GLU A 149 12.56 0.65 -16.46
CA GLU A 149 11.32 1.17 -17.05
C GLU A 149 10.71 2.28 -16.22
N THR A 150 10.67 2.08 -14.90
CA THR A 150 10.14 3.08 -13.98
C THR A 150 10.88 4.40 -14.16
N LEU A 151 12.21 4.39 -14.08
CA LEU A 151 13.02 5.61 -14.25
C LEU A 151 12.89 6.22 -15.65
N SER A 152 12.78 5.40 -16.70
CA SER A 152 12.59 5.84 -18.09
C SER A 152 11.33 6.70 -18.25
N MET A 153 10.23 6.35 -17.57
CA MET A 153 9.01 7.16 -17.55
C MET A 153 9.22 8.54 -16.92
N TRP A 154 10.00 8.62 -15.84
CA TRP A 154 10.33 9.89 -15.18
C TRP A 154 11.26 10.77 -16.02
N ARG A 155 12.00 10.18 -16.95
CA ARG A 155 12.85 10.88 -17.94
C ARG A 155 12.08 11.30 -19.20
N GLN A 156 10.75 11.15 -19.21
CA GLN A 156 9.86 11.54 -20.32
C GLN A 156 10.08 10.76 -21.63
N ASP A 157 10.63 9.55 -21.56
CA ASP A 157 10.58 8.63 -22.70
C ASP A 157 9.16 8.04 -22.78
N ALA A 158 8.31 8.69 -23.58
CA ALA A 158 6.89 8.38 -23.76
C ALA A 158 6.62 6.97 -24.32
N THR A 159 7.65 6.22 -24.70
CA THR A 159 7.53 4.87 -25.26
C THR A 159 7.97 3.75 -24.31
N SER A 160 8.34 4.08 -23.06
CA SER A 160 9.08 3.16 -22.17
C SER A 160 8.51 1.73 -22.11
N PHE A 161 7.22 1.59 -21.77
CA PHE A 161 6.53 0.29 -21.70
C PHE A 161 5.89 -0.21 -23.01
N ARG A 162 5.98 0.56 -24.10
CA ARG A 162 5.35 0.24 -25.40
C ARG A 162 6.24 -0.60 -26.31
N SER A 163 7.56 -0.62 -26.05
CA SER A 163 8.52 -1.37 -26.86
C SER A 163 9.01 -2.62 -26.15
N PRO A 164 9.17 -3.76 -26.85
CA PRO A 164 9.84 -4.94 -26.29
C PRO A 164 11.27 -4.62 -25.84
N ARG A 165 11.57 -4.80 -24.55
CA ARG A 165 12.86 -4.41 -23.94
C ARG A 165 13.76 -5.62 -23.71
N LYS A 166 15.04 -5.49 -24.12
CA LYS A 166 16.08 -6.52 -23.95
C LYS A 166 16.28 -6.93 -22.47
N SER A 167 16.14 -5.99 -21.54
CA SER A 167 16.28 -6.23 -20.09
C SER A 167 15.22 -7.20 -19.56
N TYR A 168 13.95 -7.02 -19.97
CA TYR A 168 12.86 -7.91 -19.62
C TYR A 168 13.08 -9.33 -20.17
N SER A 169 13.43 -9.45 -21.46
CA SER A 169 13.73 -10.75 -22.07
C SER A 169 14.89 -11.47 -21.35
N ARG A 170 15.95 -10.73 -21.00
CA ARG A 170 17.08 -11.28 -20.23
C ARG A 170 16.66 -11.78 -18.85
N ALA A 171 15.83 -11.01 -18.13
CA ALA A 171 15.30 -11.44 -16.83
C ALA A 171 14.43 -12.69 -16.95
N LEU A 172 13.59 -12.78 -17.99
CA LEU A 172 12.75 -13.94 -18.25
C LEU A 172 13.57 -15.20 -18.56
N THR A 173 14.61 -15.09 -19.41
CA THR A 173 15.51 -16.22 -19.69
C THR A 173 16.22 -16.70 -18.42
N ARG A 174 16.72 -15.79 -17.58
CA ARG A 174 17.36 -16.18 -16.31
C ARG A 174 16.39 -16.83 -15.35
N LEU A 175 15.16 -16.30 -15.25
CA LEU A 175 14.10 -16.89 -14.44
C LEU A 175 13.74 -18.30 -14.92
N GLN A 176 13.64 -18.52 -16.23
CA GLN A 176 13.40 -19.86 -16.81
C GLN A 176 14.48 -20.86 -16.39
N THR A 177 15.75 -20.47 -16.40
CA THR A 177 16.84 -21.31 -15.88
C THR A 177 16.68 -21.56 -14.37
N ALA A 178 16.39 -20.53 -13.58
CA ALA A 178 16.24 -20.65 -12.12
C ALA A 178 15.08 -21.56 -11.70
N ILE A 179 13.94 -21.54 -12.41
CA ILE A 179 12.82 -22.45 -12.11
C ILE A 179 13.11 -23.90 -12.52
N GLN A 180 14.04 -24.15 -13.44
CA GLN A 180 14.42 -25.52 -13.83
C GLN A 180 15.40 -26.14 -12.84
N ASP A 181 16.24 -25.34 -12.20
CA ASP A 181 17.15 -25.76 -11.14
C ASP A 181 16.38 -26.03 -9.82
N PRO A 182 16.45 -27.25 -9.24
CA PRO A 182 15.73 -27.59 -8.01
C PRO A 182 16.10 -26.74 -6.79
N ILE A 183 17.35 -26.28 -6.70
CA ILE A 183 17.84 -25.48 -5.58
C ILE A 183 17.35 -24.04 -5.73
N GLU A 184 17.54 -23.44 -6.90
CA GLU A 184 17.09 -22.07 -7.17
C GLU A 184 15.56 -21.96 -7.12
N ARG A 185 14.82 -22.97 -7.59
CA ARG A 185 13.35 -23.02 -7.52
C ARG A 185 12.81 -22.87 -6.10
N GLY A 186 13.51 -23.43 -5.11
CA GLY A 186 13.12 -23.40 -3.71
C GLY A 186 13.44 -22.08 -2.99
N LYS A 187 14.16 -21.14 -3.65
CA LYS A 187 14.55 -19.87 -3.03
C LYS A 187 13.41 -18.85 -3.04
N PRO A 188 13.23 -18.08 -1.94
CA PRO A 188 12.32 -16.94 -1.93
C PRO A 188 12.62 -15.90 -3.02
N ALA A 189 13.90 -15.70 -3.35
CA ALA A 189 14.33 -14.79 -4.41
C ALA A 189 13.70 -15.12 -5.77
N THR A 190 13.50 -16.40 -6.07
CA THR A 190 12.85 -16.83 -7.33
C THR A 190 11.38 -16.45 -7.36
N VAL A 191 10.65 -16.60 -6.25
CA VAL A 191 9.24 -16.16 -6.16
C VAL A 191 9.15 -14.64 -6.25
N LEU A 192 10.03 -13.92 -5.56
CA LEU A 192 10.11 -12.46 -5.62
C LEU A 192 10.43 -11.97 -7.04
N ALA A 193 11.29 -12.67 -7.79
CA ALA A 193 11.58 -12.36 -9.18
C ALA A 193 10.33 -12.47 -10.06
N VAL A 194 9.54 -13.53 -9.89
CA VAL A 194 8.26 -13.72 -10.59
C VAL A 194 7.29 -12.58 -10.27
N LEU A 195 7.16 -12.19 -9.00
CA LEU A 195 6.28 -11.10 -8.58
C LEU A 195 6.78 -9.71 -9.05
N ALA A 196 8.09 -9.49 -9.14
CA ALA A 196 8.66 -8.29 -9.75
C ALA A 196 8.32 -8.21 -11.25
N LEU A 197 8.41 -9.33 -11.99
CA LEU A 197 7.97 -9.39 -13.38
C LEU A 197 6.44 -9.25 -13.53
N GLN A 198 5.64 -9.73 -12.57
CA GLN A 198 4.21 -9.44 -12.54
C GLN A 198 3.95 -7.94 -12.38
N THR A 199 4.70 -7.26 -11.51
CA THR A 199 4.62 -5.80 -11.33
C THR A 199 5.00 -5.06 -12.62
N TYR A 200 6.04 -5.52 -13.33
CA TYR A 200 6.40 -5.03 -14.66
C TYR A 200 5.25 -5.19 -15.66
N GLU A 201 4.69 -6.39 -15.78
CA GLU A 201 3.60 -6.67 -16.73
C GLU A 201 2.33 -5.89 -16.39
N ASN A 202 2.02 -5.71 -15.12
CA ASN A 202 0.91 -4.87 -14.66
C ASN A 202 1.09 -3.43 -15.15
N ALA A 203 2.27 -2.83 -14.92
CA ALA A 203 2.56 -1.48 -15.40
C ALA A 203 2.48 -1.42 -16.92
N SER A 204 3.17 -2.33 -17.63
CA SER A 204 3.14 -2.40 -19.09
C SER A 204 1.72 -2.54 -19.64
N ALA A 205 0.86 -3.34 -19.00
CA ALA A 205 -0.51 -3.51 -19.42
C ALA A 205 -1.35 -2.23 -19.26
N VAL A 206 -1.15 -1.48 -18.17
CA VAL A 206 -1.80 -0.17 -17.96
C VAL A 206 -1.37 0.84 -19.03
N TYR A 207 -0.06 0.95 -19.31
CA TYR A 207 0.44 1.89 -20.33
C TYR A 207 0.12 1.49 -21.77
N GLY A 208 -0.04 0.19 -22.01
CA GLY A 208 -0.45 -0.37 -23.29
C GLY A 208 -1.96 -0.51 -23.46
N LEU A 209 -2.77 -0.06 -22.49
CA LEU A 209 -4.23 -0.22 -22.47
C LEU A 209 -4.69 -1.65 -22.82
N ARG A 210 -3.94 -2.65 -22.36
CA ARG A 210 -4.18 -4.06 -22.66
C ARG A 210 -4.54 -4.83 -21.41
N ARG A 211 -5.13 -6.00 -21.61
CA ARG A 211 -5.38 -6.94 -20.51
C ARG A 211 -4.06 -7.52 -20.01
N VAL A 212 -3.87 -7.54 -18.70
CA VAL A 212 -2.70 -8.17 -18.09
C VAL A 212 -2.83 -9.70 -18.05
N SER A 213 -1.71 -10.40 -18.22
CA SER A 213 -1.64 -11.85 -18.07
C SER A 213 -1.54 -12.26 -16.59
N SER A 214 -2.18 -13.38 -16.24
CA SER A 214 -2.07 -14.00 -14.91
C SER A 214 -0.97 -15.04 -14.79
N THR A 215 -0.16 -15.23 -15.84
CA THR A 215 0.86 -16.29 -15.88
C THR A 215 1.87 -16.17 -14.74
N HIS A 216 2.44 -14.99 -14.49
CA HIS A 216 3.41 -14.80 -13.40
C HIS A 216 2.77 -15.02 -12.03
N HIS A 217 1.58 -14.44 -11.80
CA HIS A 217 0.83 -14.65 -10.56
C HIS A 217 0.53 -16.14 -10.29
N ASN A 218 0.04 -16.89 -11.28
CA ASN A 218 -0.21 -18.33 -11.13
C ASN A 218 1.10 -19.12 -10.93
N GLY A 219 2.18 -18.71 -11.59
CA GLY A 219 3.52 -19.27 -11.41
C GLY A 219 4.04 -19.07 -9.98
N ALA A 220 3.92 -17.86 -9.44
CA ALA A 220 4.27 -17.55 -8.06
C ALA A 220 3.47 -18.41 -7.07
N ALA A 221 2.16 -18.58 -7.31
CA ALA A 221 1.29 -19.40 -6.47
C ALA A 221 1.75 -20.85 -6.40
N SER A 222 2.24 -21.36 -7.54
CA SER A 222 2.75 -22.72 -7.68
C SER A 222 4.12 -22.89 -7.02
N LEU A 223 4.97 -21.86 -7.07
CA LEU A 223 6.31 -21.88 -6.46
C LEU A 223 6.29 -21.81 -4.92
N LEU A 224 5.23 -21.23 -4.33
CA LEU A 224 5.10 -21.14 -2.87
C LEU A 224 5.15 -22.49 -2.14
N SER A 225 4.77 -23.59 -2.80
CA SER A 225 4.84 -24.93 -2.20
C SER A 225 6.26 -25.50 -2.12
N PHE A 226 7.20 -24.94 -2.90
CA PHE A 226 8.60 -25.37 -2.94
C PHE A 226 9.50 -24.58 -1.97
N LEU A 227 9.01 -23.50 -1.36
CA LEU A 227 9.78 -22.76 -0.37
C LEU A 227 10.09 -23.65 0.83
N GLY A 228 11.32 -23.56 1.38
CA GLY A 228 11.72 -24.30 2.58
C GLY A 228 10.80 -24.02 3.78
N SER A 229 10.70 -25.00 4.69
CA SER A 229 9.92 -24.90 5.94
C SER A 229 10.78 -24.57 7.15
N ASP A 230 11.99 -24.07 6.94
CA ASP A 230 12.82 -23.50 8.01
C ASP A 230 12.20 -22.19 8.53
N ASP A 231 12.63 -21.73 9.70
CA ASP A 231 12.00 -20.61 10.42
C ASP A 231 11.94 -19.33 9.55
N MET A 232 13.04 -18.99 8.89
CA MET A 232 13.12 -17.85 7.96
C MET A 232 12.31 -18.06 6.68
N GLY A 233 12.36 -19.26 6.07
CA GLY A 233 11.55 -19.58 4.89
C GLY A 233 10.05 -19.56 5.19
N GLY A 234 9.65 -19.93 6.41
CA GLY A 234 8.28 -19.86 6.92
C GLY A 234 7.75 -18.43 6.97
N VAL A 235 8.52 -17.49 7.54
CA VAL A 235 8.15 -16.07 7.62
C VAL A 235 8.00 -15.45 6.23
N VAL A 236 8.98 -15.66 5.34
CA VAL A 236 8.92 -15.10 3.98
C VAL A 236 7.73 -15.69 3.21
N ARG A 237 7.51 -17.00 3.31
CA ARG A 237 6.34 -17.66 2.70
C ARG A 237 5.03 -17.09 3.20
N ALA A 238 4.91 -16.78 4.49
CA ALA A 238 3.70 -16.21 5.06
C ALA A 238 3.40 -14.79 4.52
N TYR A 239 4.42 -13.92 4.42
CA TYR A 239 4.26 -12.60 3.80
C TYR A 239 3.91 -12.69 2.31
N LEU A 240 4.62 -13.53 1.55
CA LEU A 240 4.30 -13.72 0.13
C LEU A 240 2.87 -14.23 -0.06
N ARG A 241 2.38 -15.14 0.79
CA ARG A 241 0.97 -15.58 0.79
C ARG A 241 0.00 -14.45 1.09
N ARG A 242 0.29 -13.58 2.06
CA ARG A 242 -0.56 -12.40 2.35
C ARG A 242 -0.66 -11.47 1.15
N PHE A 243 0.47 -11.18 0.49
CA PHE A 243 0.47 -10.38 -0.74
C PHE A 243 -0.33 -11.03 -1.88
N MET A 244 -0.16 -12.34 -2.07
CA MET A 244 -0.86 -13.09 -3.11
C MET A 244 -2.36 -13.21 -2.83
N LEU A 245 -2.74 -13.42 -1.56
CA LEU A 245 -4.12 -13.45 -1.11
C LEU A 245 -4.83 -12.13 -1.43
N HIS A 246 -4.22 -11.00 -1.08
CA HIS A 246 -4.76 -9.69 -1.41
C HIS A 246 -4.98 -9.50 -2.92
N THR A 247 -4.02 -9.96 -3.72
CA THR A 247 -4.11 -9.90 -5.17
C THR A 247 -5.29 -10.74 -5.66
N GLU A 248 -5.47 -11.97 -5.16
CA GLU A 248 -6.61 -12.84 -5.48
C GLU A 248 -7.95 -12.24 -5.06
N VAL A 249 -8.07 -11.72 -3.83
CA VAL A 249 -9.30 -11.06 -3.34
C VAL A 249 -9.63 -9.84 -4.20
N SER A 250 -8.64 -8.99 -4.48
CA SER A 250 -8.84 -7.80 -5.31
C SER A 250 -9.19 -8.16 -6.76
N THR A 251 -8.62 -9.23 -7.30
CA THR A 251 -8.97 -9.73 -8.64
C THR A 251 -10.36 -10.34 -8.67
N ALA A 252 -10.77 -11.11 -7.66
CA ALA A 252 -12.10 -11.69 -7.54
C ALA A 252 -13.18 -10.60 -7.54
N ILE A 253 -13.00 -9.56 -6.71
CA ILE A 253 -13.87 -8.36 -6.68
C ILE A 253 -13.89 -7.67 -8.05
N ARG A 254 -12.72 -7.40 -8.65
CA ARG A 254 -12.64 -6.69 -9.94
C ARG A 254 -13.28 -7.46 -11.09
N GLN A 255 -13.23 -8.79 -11.05
CA GLN A 255 -13.80 -9.65 -12.08
C GLN A 255 -15.23 -10.09 -11.76
N LYS A 256 -15.77 -9.74 -10.58
CA LYS A 256 -17.09 -10.18 -10.09
C LYS A 256 -17.20 -11.72 -10.08
N LYS A 257 -16.12 -12.38 -9.67
CA LYS A 257 -16.00 -13.85 -9.64
C LYS A 257 -15.77 -14.32 -8.20
N PRO A 258 -16.22 -15.54 -7.86
CA PRO A 258 -15.98 -16.09 -6.53
C PRO A 258 -14.48 -16.24 -6.29
N LEU A 259 -14.09 -16.18 -5.02
CA LEU A 259 -12.69 -16.34 -4.66
C LEU A 259 -12.20 -17.76 -5.00
N LYS A 260 -10.98 -17.88 -5.52
CA LYS A 260 -10.42 -19.19 -5.89
C LYS A 260 -10.20 -20.06 -4.64
N ARG A 261 -10.41 -21.38 -4.78
CA ARG A 261 -10.19 -22.37 -3.71
C ARG A 261 -8.82 -22.27 -3.03
N ILE A 262 -7.77 -21.97 -3.79
CA ILE A 262 -6.40 -21.83 -3.27
C ILE A 262 -6.25 -20.64 -2.31
N ALA A 263 -7.01 -19.57 -2.49
CA ALA A 263 -6.95 -18.41 -1.61
C ALA A 263 -7.55 -18.74 -0.22
N TYR A 264 -8.64 -19.51 -0.16
CA TYR A 264 -9.17 -19.97 1.13
C TYR A 264 -8.22 -20.90 1.87
N SER A 265 -7.40 -21.70 1.17
CA SER A 265 -6.39 -22.52 1.85
C SER A 265 -5.29 -21.66 2.47
N TRP A 266 -5.02 -20.48 1.92
CA TRP A 266 -4.12 -19.49 2.53
C TRP A 266 -4.75 -18.80 3.74
N ILE A 267 -6.02 -18.39 3.65
CA ILE A 267 -6.77 -17.80 4.79
C ILE A 267 -6.81 -18.77 5.98
N ARG A 268 -7.07 -20.05 5.72
CA ARG A 268 -7.18 -21.10 6.74
C ARG A 268 -5.84 -21.68 7.19
N SER A 269 -4.73 -21.28 6.55
CA SER A 269 -3.41 -21.81 6.85
C SER A 269 -2.97 -21.41 8.26
N LYS A 270 -2.30 -22.30 8.98
CA LYS A 270 -1.65 -21.97 10.26
C LYS A 270 -0.40 -21.10 10.10
N ASP A 271 0.12 -21.00 8.87
CA ASP A 271 1.32 -20.18 8.57
C ASP A 271 1.06 -18.68 8.78
N THR A 272 -0.20 -18.23 8.88
CA THR A 272 -0.54 -16.86 9.29
C THR A 272 -0.06 -16.53 10.70
N MET A 273 0.10 -17.52 11.58
CA MET A 273 0.64 -17.31 12.94
C MET A 273 2.14 -17.01 12.95
N ALA A 274 2.85 -17.25 11.84
CA ALA A 274 4.29 -16.95 11.73
C ALA A 274 4.58 -15.45 11.60
N VAL A 275 3.57 -14.63 11.33
CA VAL A 275 3.70 -13.19 11.10
C VAL A 275 2.60 -12.42 11.83
N PRO A 276 2.90 -11.27 12.48
CA PRO A 276 1.90 -10.52 13.25
C PRO A 276 0.69 -10.16 12.40
N GLU A 277 -0.52 -10.27 12.93
CA GLU A 277 -1.71 -9.75 12.26
C GLU A 277 -1.65 -8.23 12.11
N ASN A 278 -2.23 -7.73 11.03
CA ASN A 278 -2.26 -6.30 10.77
C ASN A 278 -3.58 -5.87 10.09
N PRO A 279 -3.96 -4.57 10.18
CA PRO A 279 -5.25 -4.14 9.66
C PRO A 279 -5.42 -4.39 8.16
N SER A 280 -4.32 -4.37 7.40
CA SER A 280 -4.34 -4.63 5.97
C SER A 280 -4.74 -6.07 5.65
N ALA A 281 -4.21 -7.07 6.37
CA ALA A 281 -4.53 -8.48 6.19
C ALA A 281 -5.95 -8.80 6.68
N ALA A 282 -6.37 -8.21 7.80
CA ALA A 282 -7.75 -8.33 8.30
C ALA A 282 -8.79 -7.85 7.27
N LEU A 283 -8.49 -6.76 6.56
CA LEU A 283 -9.37 -6.24 5.51
C LEU A 283 -9.46 -7.15 4.28
N ASP A 284 -8.43 -7.96 3.99
CA ASP A 284 -8.50 -8.95 2.91
C ASP A 284 -9.41 -10.13 3.28
N ALA A 285 -9.43 -10.53 4.56
CA ALA A 285 -10.33 -11.57 5.05
C ALA A 285 -11.80 -11.15 4.87
N ILE A 286 -12.15 -9.91 5.25
CA ILE A 286 -13.50 -9.35 5.01
C ILE A 286 -13.75 -9.23 3.50
N GLY A 287 -12.73 -8.80 2.74
CA GLY A 287 -12.79 -8.69 1.28
C GLY A 287 -13.11 -9.99 0.56
N ALA A 288 -12.74 -11.15 1.10
CA ALA A 288 -13.13 -12.45 0.57
C ALA A 288 -14.66 -12.63 0.58
N SER A 289 -15.30 -12.33 1.71
CA SER A 289 -16.77 -12.38 1.82
C SER A 289 -17.45 -11.37 0.89
N VAL A 290 -16.88 -10.17 0.72
CA VAL A 290 -17.38 -9.18 -0.26
C VAL A 290 -17.30 -9.72 -1.69
N ALA A 291 -16.20 -10.39 -2.05
CA ALA A 291 -15.99 -10.96 -3.38
C ALA A 291 -17.03 -12.05 -3.70
N ASP A 292 -17.29 -12.95 -2.75
CA ASP A 292 -18.24 -14.05 -2.93
C ASP A 292 -19.68 -13.55 -3.02
N LEU A 293 -20.05 -12.60 -2.15
CA LEU A 293 -21.37 -11.98 -2.17
C LEU A 293 -21.60 -11.25 -3.50
N GLN A 294 -20.62 -10.48 -3.97
CA GLN A 294 -20.68 -9.79 -5.26
C GLN A 294 -20.81 -10.78 -6.43
N ALA A 295 -20.07 -11.88 -6.40
CA ALA A 295 -20.11 -12.89 -7.45
C ALA A 295 -21.47 -13.59 -7.51
N SER A 296 -22.01 -13.99 -6.35
CA SER A 296 -23.34 -14.58 -6.22
C SER A 296 -24.42 -13.64 -6.76
N TYR A 297 -24.40 -12.37 -6.34
CA TYR A 297 -25.32 -11.34 -6.82
C TYR A 297 -25.23 -11.15 -8.34
N THR A 298 -24.02 -10.97 -8.87
CA THR A 298 -23.79 -10.72 -10.30
C THR A 298 -24.22 -11.92 -11.16
N GLN A 299 -23.96 -13.15 -10.70
CA GLN A 299 -24.38 -14.35 -11.40
C GLN A 299 -25.90 -14.41 -11.54
N PHE A 300 -26.64 -14.10 -10.47
CA PHE A 300 -28.10 -14.11 -10.52
C PHE A 300 -28.65 -13.03 -11.45
N MET A 301 -28.13 -11.80 -11.35
CA MET A 301 -28.56 -10.68 -12.20
C MET A 301 -28.32 -10.96 -13.69
N THR A 302 -27.29 -11.74 -14.03
CA THR A 302 -26.97 -12.08 -15.43
C THR A 302 -27.71 -13.32 -15.96
N GLN A 303 -28.09 -14.27 -15.10
CA GLN A 303 -28.71 -15.54 -15.51
C GLN A 303 -30.24 -15.51 -15.56
N GLY A 304 -30.89 -14.41 -15.15
CA GLY A 304 -32.36 -14.28 -15.17
C GLY A 304 -33.02 -15.32 -14.27
N GLY A 305 -33.07 -15.05 -12.96
CA GLY A 305 -33.52 -16.02 -11.95
C GLY A 305 -34.82 -16.74 -12.28
N SER A 306 -34.89 -18.04 -11.97
CA SER A 306 -36.13 -18.84 -12.09
C SER A 306 -37.18 -18.37 -11.08
N THR A 307 -38.43 -18.27 -11.54
CA THR A 307 -39.59 -17.55 -10.95
C THR A 307 -39.92 -17.91 -9.48
N THR A 308 -39.51 -19.09 -9.01
CA THR A 308 -39.88 -19.64 -7.70
C THR A 308 -38.87 -19.31 -6.58
N SER A 309 -37.64 -18.89 -6.92
CA SER A 309 -36.56 -18.58 -5.95
C SER A 309 -36.37 -17.07 -5.69
N LEU A 310 -37.05 -16.19 -6.44
CA LEU A 310 -36.79 -14.74 -6.48
C LEU A 310 -37.17 -13.94 -5.23
N LYS A 311 -37.99 -14.46 -4.30
CA LYS A 311 -38.44 -13.69 -3.12
C LYS A 311 -37.53 -13.82 -1.89
N CYS A 312 -36.77 -14.91 -1.74
CA CYS A 312 -35.91 -15.11 -0.56
C CYS A 312 -34.49 -14.60 -0.80
N VAL A 313 -33.98 -14.76 -2.02
CA VAL A 313 -32.58 -14.49 -2.37
C VAL A 313 -32.18 -13.01 -2.18
N PRO A 314 -32.97 -11.99 -2.58
CA PRO A 314 -32.52 -10.61 -2.36
C PRO A 314 -32.59 -10.18 -0.89
N LYS A 315 -33.45 -10.80 -0.06
CA LYS A 315 -33.45 -10.58 1.41
C LYS A 315 -32.19 -11.16 2.05
N GLU A 316 -31.76 -12.34 1.60
CA GLU A 316 -30.52 -12.97 2.05
C GLU A 316 -29.30 -12.12 1.69
N TRP A 317 -29.20 -11.60 0.46
CA TRP A 317 -28.09 -10.70 0.12
C TRP A 317 -28.11 -9.39 0.89
N MET A 318 -29.27 -8.82 1.17
CA MET A 318 -29.36 -7.64 2.02
C MET A 318 -28.88 -7.93 3.45
N ALA A 319 -29.28 -9.08 4.01
CA ALA A 319 -28.83 -9.51 5.33
C ALA A 319 -27.31 -9.78 5.37
N ASP A 320 -26.79 -10.48 4.35
CA ASP A 320 -25.36 -10.73 4.18
C ASP A 320 -24.57 -9.44 4.00
N ALA A 321 -25.07 -8.50 3.18
CA ALA A 321 -24.44 -7.20 2.99
C ALA A 321 -24.39 -6.40 4.30
N LYS A 322 -25.49 -6.37 5.07
CA LYS A 322 -25.53 -5.73 6.39
C LYS A 322 -24.55 -6.38 7.37
N ARG A 323 -24.43 -7.73 7.37
CA ARG A 323 -23.46 -8.45 8.21
C ARG A 323 -22.02 -8.09 7.85
N VAL A 324 -21.66 -8.15 6.57
CA VAL A 324 -20.29 -7.86 6.12
C VAL A 324 -19.98 -6.37 6.30
N ASP A 325 -20.95 -5.46 6.15
CA ASP A 325 -20.75 -4.03 6.45
C ASP A 325 -20.49 -3.79 7.94
N ALA A 326 -21.13 -4.54 8.84
CA ALA A 326 -20.83 -4.49 10.26
C ALA A 326 -19.39 -4.93 10.58
N GLU A 327 -18.86 -5.94 9.88
CA GLU A 327 -17.44 -6.34 9.98
C GLU A 327 -16.51 -5.22 9.50
N LEU A 328 -16.86 -4.52 8.42
CA LEU A 328 -16.11 -3.35 7.92
C LEU A 328 -16.14 -2.20 8.92
N LEU A 329 -17.29 -1.91 9.54
CA LEU A 329 -17.40 -0.87 10.55
C LEU A 329 -16.56 -1.22 11.78
N ALA A 330 -16.63 -2.46 12.27
CA ALA A 330 -15.79 -2.95 13.35
C ALA A 330 -14.30 -2.86 13.02
N TRP A 331 -13.91 -3.15 11.77
CA TRP A 331 -12.52 -2.94 11.32
C TRP A 331 -12.11 -1.46 11.46
N ALA A 332 -12.94 -0.52 11.02
CA ALA A 332 -12.66 0.91 11.09
C ALA A 332 -12.62 1.46 12.53
N GLU A 333 -13.30 0.80 13.47
CA GLU A 333 -13.21 1.11 14.90
C GLU A 333 -11.91 0.64 15.53
N ASN A 334 -11.37 -0.50 15.07
CA ASN A 334 -10.20 -1.16 15.64
C ASN A 334 -8.86 -0.79 14.99
N VAL A 335 -8.86 -0.01 13.89
CA VAL A 335 -7.60 0.50 13.31
C VAL A 335 -6.87 1.41 14.30
N PRO A 336 -5.52 1.40 14.30
CA PRO A 336 -4.73 2.30 15.16
C PRO A 336 -5.08 3.78 14.93
N ASP A 337 -5.10 4.59 16.00
CA ASP A 337 -5.47 6.01 15.93
C ASP A 337 -4.72 6.79 14.85
N HIS A 338 -3.42 6.55 14.73
CA HIS A 338 -2.56 7.25 13.78
C HIS A 338 -2.88 6.91 12.31
N TRP A 339 -3.64 5.85 12.03
CA TRP A 339 -4.12 5.56 10.68
C TRP A 339 -5.40 6.31 10.32
N ARG A 340 -6.14 6.84 11.31
CA ARG A 340 -7.45 7.45 11.05
C ARG A 340 -7.29 8.65 10.12
N PRO A 341 -8.18 8.83 9.12
CA PRO A 341 -8.12 9.98 8.23
C PRO A 341 -8.32 11.26 9.04
N VAL A 342 -7.41 12.22 8.88
CA VAL A 342 -7.56 13.53 9.52
C VAL A 342 -8.16 14.49 8.51
N ARG A 343 -9.41 14.93 8.75
CA ARG A 343 -10.14 15.86 7.89
C ARG A 343 -9.72 17.30 8.16
N LEU A 344 -9.35 18.01 7.10
CA LEU A 344 -9.06 19.44 7.12
C LEU A 344 -10.09 20.19 6.26
N ILE A 345 -10.57 21.33 6.76
CA ILE A 345 -11.58 22.18 6.12
C ILE A 345 -10.94 23.52 5.77
N SER A 346 -11.18 24.02 4.56
CA SER A 346 -10.53 25.22 4.03
C SER A 346 -10.90 26.50 4.79
N GLY A 347 -9.94 27.42 4.91
CA GLY A 347 -10.10 28.74 5.55
C GLY A 347 -8.91 29.20 6.39
N ARG A 348 -8.01 28.29 6.81
CA ARG A 348 -6.75 28.62 7.54
C ARG A 348 -5.55 27.73 7.16
N ASP A 349 -5.77 26.46 6.78
CA ASP A 349 -4.70 25.45 6.66
C ASP A 349 -4.51 24.89 5.23
N ILE A 350 -5.29 25.35 4.24
CA ILE A 350 -5.34 24.78 2.89
C ILE A 350 -4.96 25.84 1.85
N ASP A 351 -3.96 25.54 1.02
CA ASP A 351 -3.59 26.38 -0.12
C ASP A 351 -4.63 26.25 -1.25
N LEU A 352 -5.11 27.40 -1.76
CA LEU A 352 -6.14 27.46 -2.80
C LEU A 352 -5.72 26.82 -4.14
N SER A 353 -4.43 26.60 -4.36
CA SER A 353 -3.93 25.91 -5.56
C SER A 353 -4.20 24.40 -5.56
N ILE A 354 -4.53 23.80 -4.40
CA ILE A 354 -4.84 22.38 -4.29
C ILE A 354 -6.33 22.16 -4.66
N PRO A 355 -6.65 21.43 -5.74
CA PRO A 355 -8.03 21.12 -6.06
C PRO A 355 -8.65 20.22 -4.99
N THR A 356 -9.72 20.69 -4.36
CA THR A 356 -10.46 19.98 -3.29
C THR A 356 -11.90 19.72 -3.70
N TYR A 357 -12.54 18.76 -3.05
CA TYR A 357 -13.98 18.54 -3.15
C TYR A 357 -14.66 19.17 -1.93
N GLN A 358 -15.60 20.09 -2.15
CA GLN A 358 -16.29 20.84 -1.08
C GLN A 358 -15.34 21.52 -0.07
N SER A 359 -14.15 21.95 -0.50
CA SER A 359 -13.15 22.58 0.37
C SER A 359 -12.65 21.68 1.52
N ILE A 360 -12.74 20.37 1.34
CA ILE A 360 -12.31 19.36 2.32
C ILE A 360 -11.25 18.46 1.68
N TYR A 361 -10.26 18.08 2.48
CA TYR A 361 -9.44 16.89 2.19
C TYR A 361 -9.02 16.16 3.46
N GLU A 362 -8.62 14.91 3.28
CA GLU A 362 -8.13 14.04 4.34
C GLU A 362 -6.62 13.80 4.17
N VAL A 363 -5.87 13.81 5.27
CA VAL A 363 -4.45 13.47 5.29
C VAL A 363 -4.18 12.17 6.03
N TYR A 364 -3.09 11.51 5.64
CA TYR A 364 -2.72 10.17 6.08
C TYR A 364 -1.21 10.10 6.34
N PRO A 365 -0.74 9.18 7.20
CA PRO A 365 0.70 9.00 7.43
C PRO A 365 1.44 8.55 6.16
N SER A 366 0.79 7.79 5.28
CA SER A 366 1.38 7.35 4.01
C SER A 366 0.33 7.08 2.93
N CYS A 367 0.79 7.05 1.67
CA CYS A 367 0.02 6.59 0.52
C CYS A 367 -0.52 5.16 0.68
N GLN A 368 0.20 4.30 1.40
CA GLN A 368 -0.23 2.93 1.69
C GLN A 368 -1.48 2.94 2.58
N ILE A 369 -1.45 3.68 3.70
CA ILE A 369 -2.59 3.75 4.62
C ILE A 369 -3.81 4.38 3.96
N ALA A 370 -3.62 5.45 3.17
CA ALA A 370 -4.69 6.04 2.38
C ALA A 370 -5.31 5.03 1.39
N SER A 371 -4.49 4.16 0.79
CA SER A 371 -4.97 3.10 -0.11
C SER A 371 -5.77 2.02 0.61
N ILE A 372 -5.42 1.68 1.85
CA ILE A 372 -6.17 0.72 2.68
C ILE A 372 -7.55 1.27 3.04
N TRP A 373 -7.62 2.55 3.46
CA TRP A 373 -8.91 3.22 3.68
C TRP A 373 -9.76 3.28 2.43
N ASN A 374 -9.16 3.56 1.27
CA ASN A 374 -9.89 3.52 0.01
C ASN A 374 -10.37 2.11 -0.33
N LEU A 375 -9.59 1.05 -0.06
CA LEU A 375 -10.05 -0.34 -0.20
C LEU A 375 -11.29 -0.61 0.65
N TRP A 376 -11.27 -0.18 1.92
CA TRP A 376 -12.42 -0.27 2.83
C TRP A 376 -13.65 0.48 2.28
N ARG A 377 -13.49 1.73 1.83
CA ARG A 377 -14.56 2.53 1.22
C ARG A 377 -15.19 1.80 0.04
N PHE A 378 -14.39 1.20 -0.84
CA PHE A 378 -14.93 0.46 -1.98
C PHE A 378 -15.66 -0.81 -1.60
N GLN A 379 -15.19 -1.53 -0.60
CA GLN A 379 -15.92 -2.70 -0.10
C GLN A 379 -17.31 -2.28 0.38
N ARG A 380 -17.41 -1.18 1.14
CA ARG A 380 -18.71 -0.60 1.54
C ARG A 380 -19.59 -0.15 0.38
N LEU A 381 -19.01 0.54 -0.63
CA LEU A 381 -19.76 0.94 -1.84
C LEU A 381 -20.33 -0.26 -2.60
N LEU A 382 -19.58 -1.37 -2.67
CA LEU A 382 -20.06 -2.59 -3.31
C LEU A 382 -21.23 -3.22 -2.54
N LEU A 383 -21.14 -3.29 -1.22
CA LEU A 383 -22.24 -3.78 -0.38
C LEU A 383 -23.49 -2.91 -0.55
N ALA A 384 -23.32 -1.58 -0.52
CA ALA A 384 -24.42 -0.64 -0.74
C ALA A 384 -25.01 -0.77 -2.15
N LYS A 385 -24.19 -0.97 -3.20
CA LYS A 385 -24.69 -1.27 -4.56
C LYS A 385 -25.54 -2.56 -4.59
N ILE A 386 -25.09 -3.62 -3.92
CA ILE A 386 -25.83 -4.89 -3.84
C ILE A 386 -27.15 -4.70 -3.08
N THR A 387 -27.14 -3.97 -1.96
CA THR A 387 -28.36 -3.63 -1.21
C THR A 387 -29.34 -2.83 -2.06
N LEU A 388 -28.89 -1.76 -2.72
CA LEU A 388 -29.73 -0.94 -3.60
C LEU A 388 -30.32 -1.76 -4.75
N GLY A 389 -29.50 -2.56 -5.43
CA GLY A 389 -29.96 -3.42 -6.51
C GLY A 389 -30.96 -4.47 -6.04
N SER A 390 -30.81 -4.99 -4.82
CA SER A 390 -31.77 -5.93 -4.21
C SER A 390 -33.10 -5.25 -3.89
N LEU A 391 -33.09 -4.01 -3.39
CA LEU A 391 -34.30 -3.21 -3.13
C LEU A 391 -35.08 -2.91 -4.42
N ASN A 392 -34.39 -2.56 -5.50
CA ASN A 392 -35.01 -2.28 -6.79
C ASN A 392 -35.61 -3.54 -7.42
N ALA A 393 -34.88 -4.67 -7.40
CA ALA A 393 -35.40 -5.95 -7.89
C ALA A 393 -36.68 -6.39 -7.16
N PHE A 394 -36.75 -6.15 -5.84
CA PHE A 394 -37.96 -6.39 -5.06
C PHE A 394 -39.16 -5.55 -5.55
N SER A 395 -38.92 -4.28 -5.87
CA SER A 395 -39.96 -3.36 -6.34
C SER A 395 -40.53 -3.81 -7.70
N ASP A 396 -39.68 -4.22 -8.63
CA ASP A 396 -40.10 -4.70 -9.97
C ASP A 396 -40.87 -6.04 -9.89
N LEU A 397 -40.47 -6.93 -8.98
CA LEU A 397 -41.18 -8.20 -8.69
C LEU A 397 -42.57 -7.97 -8.07
N THR A 398 -42.76 -6.89 -7.30
CA THR A 398 -44.07 -6.54 -6.74
C THR A 398 -45.00 -5.86 -7.74
N LEU A 399 -44.47 -5.10 -8.71
CA LEU A 399 -45.28 -4.49 -9.77
C LEU A 399 -45.80 -5.51 -10.80
N SER A 400 -45.06 -6.60 -11.04
CA SER A 400 -45.41 -7.63 -12.03
C SER A 400 -46.38 -8.70 -11.53
N GLY A 401 -46.72 -8.74 -10.23
CA GLY A 401 -47.69 -9.65 -9.64
C GLY A 401 -48.77 -8.90 -8.85
N PHE A 402 -50.01 -8.92 -9.34
CA PHE A 402 -51.20 -8.30 -8.74
C PHE A 402 -51.29 -8.48 -7.20
N THR A 403 -50.85 -7.46 -6.46
CA THR A 403 -51.35 -7.08 -5.13
C THR A 403 -51.00 -5.61 -4.91
N TYR A 404 -51.97 -4.72 -5.13
CA TYR A 404 -51.88 -3.32 -4.73
C TYR A 404 -51.90 -3.28 -3.20
N GLY A 405 -50.75 -3.02 -2.59
CA GLY A 405 -50.68 -2.76 -1.14
C GLY A 405 -49.68 -3.61 -0.38
N GLN A 406 -48.39 -3.49 -0.71
CA GLN A 406 -47.31 -3.65 0.27
C GLN A 406 -45.98 -3.15 -0.35
N PHE A 407 -45.67 -1.86 -0.19
CA PHE A 407 -44.29 -1.38 -0.26
C PHE A 407 -43.51 -2.11 0.84
N VAL A 408 -42.70 -3.13 0.50
CA VAL A 408 -41.85 -3.87 1.46
C VAL A 408 -40.39 -3.85 1.01
N GLY A 409 -39.92 -2.66 0.62
CA GLY A 409 -38.64 -2.15 1.11
C GLY A 409 -38.99 -1.02 2.06
N ASP A 410 -38.47 -1.01 3.28
CA ASP A 410 -38.66 0.13 4.18
C ASP A 410 -38.12 1.37 3.45
N PRO A 411 -38.91 2.44 3.22
CA PRO A 411 -38.40 3.68 2.64
C PRO A 411 -37.14 4.18 3.35
N THR A 412 -37.03 3.87 4.65
CA THR A 412 -35.85 4.13 5.48
C THR A 412 -34.61 3.37 5.00
N ASP A 413 -34.73 2.10 4.59
CA ASP A 413 -33.60 1.30 4.07
C ASP A 413 -33.05 1.89 2.76
N LEU A 414 -33.92 2.38 1.88
CA LEU A 414 -33.50 3.03 0.63
C LEU A 414 -32.76 4.34 0.90
N ILE A 415 -33.32 5.20 1.77
CA ILE A 415 -32.72 6.47 2.17
C ILE A 415 -31.36 6.24 2.84
N ASN A 416 -31.29 5.28 3.77
CA ASN A 416 -30.05 4.91 4.44
C ASN A 416 -28.99 4.44 3.43
N CYS A 417 -29.38 3.61 2.46
CA CYS A 417 -28.47 3.12 1.43
C CYS A 417 -27.94 4.26 0.53
N GLN A 418 -28.81 5.20 0.14
CA GLN A 418 -28.43 6.39 -0.62
C GLN A 418 -27.47 7.28 0.15
N GLN A 419 -27.75 7.51 1.44
CA GLN A 419 -26.88 8.29 2.31
C GLN A 419 -25.50 7.66 2.47
N ILE A 420 -25.43 6.34 2.71
CA ILE A 420 -24.16 5.61 2.79
C ILE A 420 -23.38 5.71 1.48
N LEU A 421 -24.03 5.52 0.33
CA LEU A 421 -23.38 5.68 -0.97
C LEU A 421 -22.77 7.08 -1.11
N GLN A 422 -23.56 8.12 -0.85
CA GLN A 422 -23.12 9.51 -0.99
C GLN A 422 -21.96 9.85 -0.04
N GLU A 423 -22.07 9.49 1.24
CA GLU A 423 -21.03 9.75 2.25
C GLU A 423 -19.71 9.04 1.93
N VAL A 424 -19.78 7.82 1.41
CA VAL A 424 -18.59 7.06 1.05
C VAL A 424 -17.96 7.61 -0.23
N VAL A 425 -18.74 8.02 -1.23
CA VAL A 425 -18.22 8.71 -2.43
C VAL A 425 -17.57 10.04 -2.05
N ASP A 426 -18.20 10.84 -1.18
CA ASP A 426 -17.65 12.08 -0.62
C ASP A 426 -16.29 11.79 0.05
N SER A 427 -16.22 10.76 0.89
CA SER A 427 -14.97 10.39 1.59
C SER A 427 -13.87 9.91 0.64
N VAL A 428 -14.18 9.21 -0.46
CA VAL A 428 -13.18 8.92 -1.49
C VAL A 428 -12.66 10.22 -2.11
N CYS A 429 -13.54 11.16 -2.45
CA CYS A 429 -13.17 12.46 -3.02
C CYS A 429 -12.25 13.25 -2.07
N TYR A 430 -12.53 13.25 -0.76
CA TYR A 430 -11.68 13.90 0.23
C TYR A 430 -10.26 13.30 0.32
N SER A 431 -10.06 12.05 -0.06
CA SER A 431 -8.72 11.42 -0.05
C SER A 431 -7.83 11.80 -1.23
N ILE A 432 -8.40 12.28 -2.34
CA ILE A 432 -7.65 12.52 -3.59
C ILE A 432 -6.62 13.66 -3.47
N PRO A 433 -6.91 14.80 -2.82
CA PRO A 433 -5.95 15.89 -2.72
C PRO A 433 -4.65 15.50 -2.01
N PHE A 434 -4.70 14.57 -1.04
CA PHE A 434 -3.49 14.02 -0.41
C PHE A 434 -2.56 13.33 -1.40
N HIS A 435 -3.11 12.66 -2.41
CA HIS A 435 -2.31 11.93 -3.41
C HIS A 435 -1.73 12.84 -4.50
N LEU A 436 -2.39 13.95 -4.83
CA LEU A 436 -2.07 14.75 -6.01
C LEU A 436 -1.54 16.15 -5.70
N GLY A 437 -1.87 16.70 -4.53
CA GLY A 437 -1.57 18.08 -4.14
C GLY A 437 -2.07 19.10 -5.17
N ASN A 438 -1.22 20.06 -5.56
CA ASN A 438 -1.48 21.03 -6.61
C ASN A 438 -0.93 20.65 -8.01
N ARG A 439 -0.34 19.46 -8.17
CA ARG A 439 0.34 19.05 -9.42
C ARG A 439 -0.64 18.83 -10.57
N THR A 440 -0.46 19.49 -11.71
CA THR A 440 -1.36 19.35 -12.89
C THR A 440 -0.64 18.90 -14.16
N SER A 441 0.69 18.97 -14.18
CA SER A 441 1.52 18.61 -15.33
C SER A 441 2.05 17.18 -15.25
N ARG A 442 2.60 16.69 -16.36
CA ARG A 442 3.24 15.37 -16.45
C ARG A 442 4.37 15.23 -15.41
N SER A 443 4.43 14.10 -14.71
CA SER A 443 5.45 13.88 -13.67
C SER A 443 6.86 13.89 -14.25
N SER A 444 7.80 14.56 -13.58
CA SER A 444 9.20 14.61 -13.99
C SER A 444 10.15 14.48 -12.80
N LEU A 445 11.42 14.17 -13.05
CA LEU A 445 12.42 14.13 -11.97
C LEU A 445 12.58 15.48 -11.24
N ALA A 446 12.25 16.60 -11.89
CA ALA A 446 12.31 17.93 -11.27
C ALA A 446 11.28 18.10 -10.15
N ASP A 447 10.16 17.36 -10.19
CA ASP A 447 9.08 17.45 -9.21
C ASP A 447 9.60 17.14 -7.79
N PHE A 448 10.57 16.23 -7.64
CA PHE A 448 11.14 15.86 -6.35
C PHE A 448 11.87 17.01 -5.65
N THR A 449 12.28 18.05 -6.37
CA THR A 449 12.98 19.21 -5.80
C THR A 449 12.23 20.53 -5.97
N ASP A 450 11.09 20.53 -6.67
CA ASP A 450 10.29 21.73 -6.94
C ASP A 450 9.54 22.24 -5.68
N PRO A 451 9.93 23.40 -5.11
CA PRO A 451 9.29 23.93 -3.91
C PRO A 451 7.87 24.44 -4.15
N THR A 452 7.45 24.63 -5.41
CA THR A 452 6.09 25.07 -5.76
C THR A 452 5.06 23.94 -5.70
N ILE A 453 5.53 22.69 -5.63
CA ILE A 453 4.68 21.53 -5.44
C ILE A 453 4.25 21.44 -3.97
N LEU A 454 2.97 21.71 -3.74
CA LEU A 454 2.32 21.66 -2.44
C LEU A 454 1.54 20.37 -2.32
N LEU A 455 1.84 19.60 -1.27
CA LEU A 455 1.16 18.35 -0.93
C LEU A 455 0.61 18.45 0.49
N PRO A 456 -0.64 18.02 0.72
CA PRO A 456 -1.15 17.87 2.07
C PRO A 456 -0.26 16.94 2.90
N SER A 457 0.20 17.42 4.06
CA SER A 457 1.10 16.65 4.92
C SER A 457 0.48 16.38 6.29
N TYR A 458 0.47 15.10 6.68
CA TYR A 458 0.11 14.67 8.03
C TYR A 458 1.04 15.27 9.10
N ASN A 459 2.34 15.40 8.78
CA ASN A 459 3.35 15.91 9.70
C ASN A 459 3.19 17.42 9.99
N ALA A 460 2.49 18.18 9.15
CA ALA A 460 2.24 19.61 9.37
C ALA A 460 1.25 19.87 10.53
N LEU A 461 0.43 18.88 10.89
CA LEU A 461 -0.58 18.98 11.95
C LEU A 461 -0.01 18.71 13.36
N VAL A 462 1.14 18.03 13.43
CA VAL A 462 1.76 17.58 14.69
C VAL A 462 2.59 18.68 15.36
N GLY A 463 2.76 19.84 14.70
CA GLY A 463 3.59 20.97 15.16
C GLY A 463 3.02 21.83 16.30
N GLY A 464 1.94 21.43 16.98
CA GLY A 464 1.26 22.23 18.01
C GLY A 464 1.43 21.78 19.47
N THR A 465 1.70 20.51 19.73
CA THR A 465 1.82 19.99 21.10
C THR A 465 2.80 18.83 21.12
N ARG A 466 3.97 19.04 21.73
CA ARG A 466 4.89 17.97 22.14
C ARG A 466 4.22 17.12 23.22
N LEU A 467 3.45 16.13 22.80
CA LEU A 467 3.18 14.95 23.61
C LEU A 467 3.86 13.79 22.89
N GLU A 468 4.95 13.35 23.51
CA GLU A 468 5.68 12.13 23.20
C GLU A 468 4.67 10.98 23.03
N ARG A 469 4.57 10.45 21.82
CA ARG A 469 4.00 9.11 21.59
C ARG A 469 5.17 8.22 21.17
N ASP A 470 5.67 7.48 22.16
CA ASP A 470 6.56 6.34 21.98
C ASP A 470 6.01 5.43 20.84
N GLY A 471 6.81 5.16 19.82
CA GLY A 471 6.61 4.01 18.93
C GLY A 471 6.30 4.24 17.44
N PHE A 472 6.34 5.46 16.90
CA PHE A 472 6.33 5.66 15.44
C PHE A 472 7.57 6.47 15.03
N ASP A 473 8.57 5.81 14.47
CA ASP A 473 9.64 6.46 13.69
C ASP A 473 8.98 7.05 12.43
N GLY A 474 8.42 8.24 12.58
CA GLY A 474 7.67 8.91 11.54
C GLY A 474 8.55 9.18 10.32
N ILE A 475 8.00 8.90 9.13
CA ILE A 475 8.61 9.29 7.85
C ILE A 475 8.91 10.79 7.90
N SER A 476 10.15 11.17 7.56
CA SER A 476 10.55 12.57 7.54
C SER A 476 9.64 13.38 6.62
N ARG A 477 9.48 14.69 6.86
CA ARG A 477 8.64 15.53 5.98
C ARG A 477 9.08 15.48 4.52
N ASP A 478 10.38 15.36 4.27
CA ASP A 478 10.93 15.25 2.91
C ASP A 478 10.64 13.89 2.28
N ASP A 479 10.83 12.79 3.03
CA ASP A 479 10.46 11.45 2.55
C ASP A 479 8.94 11.32 2.35
N HIS A 480 8.14 11.98 3.19
CA HIS A 480 6.70 12.07 3.03
C HIS A 480 6.35 12.81 1.73
N ARG A 481 7.03 13.92 1.42
CA ARG A 481 6.83 14.59 0.14
C ARG A 481 7.23 13.71 -1.05
N ARG A 482 8.40 13.08 -1.01
CA ARG A 482 8.94 12.24 -2.10
C ARG A 482 8.06 11.02 -2.39
N HIS A 483 7.58 10.31 -1.37
CA HIS A 483 6.75 9.12 -1.59
C HIS A 483 5.37 9.46 -2.18
N VAL A 484 4.77 10.60 -1.79
CA VAL A 484 3.49 11.07 -2.38
C VAL A 484 3.71 11.44 -3.85
N ILE A 485 4.79 12.14 -4.19
CA ILE A 485 5.11 12.47 -5.59
C ILE A 485 5.22 11.21 -6.46
N ALA A 486 5.93 10.20 -5.95
CA ALA A 486 6.21 8.97 -6.70
C ALA A 486 4.99 8.04 -6.81
N GLN A 487 4.30 7.81 -5.71
CA GLN A 487 3.25 6.79 -5.58
C GLN A 487 1.84 7.36 -5.69
N GLY A 488 1.63 8.62 -5.31
CA GLY A 488 0.31 9.25 -5.17
C GLY A 488 -0.57 9.14 -6.41
N PRO A 489 -0.10 9.51 -7.62
CA PRO A 489 -0.89 9.38 -8.84
C PRO A 489 -1.35 7.94 -9.11
N TRP A 490 -0.48 6.95 -8.91
CA TRP A 490 -0.84 5.53 -9.02
C TRP A 490 -1.87 5.11 -7.97
N ARG A 491 -1.76 5.62 -6.72
CA ARG A 491 -2.73 5.33 -5.66
C ARG A 491 -4.09 5.96 -5.92
N ALA A 492 -4.14 7.15 -6.50
CA ALA A 492 -5.37 7.86 -6.83
C ALA A 492 -6.08 7.29 -8.08
N MET A 493 -5.33 6.69 -9.00
CA MET A 493 -5.87 6.06 -10.21
C MET A 493 -6.91 4.98 -9.89
N HIS A 494 -6.60 4.12 -8.91
CA HIS A 494 -7.47 3.00 -8.53
C HIS A 494 -8.84 3.44 -7.97
N PRO A 495 -8.94 4.30 -6.95
CA PRO A 495 -10.22 4.76 -6.44
C PRO A 495 -11.04 5.51 -7.50
N LEU A 496 -10.41 6.42 -8.25
CA LEU A 496 -11.13 7.20 -9.26
C LEU A 496 -11.67 6.32 -10.40
N SER A 497 -10.86 5.41 -10.94
CA SER A 497 -11.32 4.49 -11.99
C SER A 497 -12.44 3.55 -11.54
N ARG A 498 -12.47 3.17 -10.26
CA ARG A 498 -13.53 2.35 -9.68
C ARG A 498 -14.82 3.12 -9.42
N LEU A 499 -14.76 4.40 -9.04
CA LEU A 499 -15.95 5.25 -8.97
C LEU A 499 -16.57 5.42 -10.36
N LEU A 500 -15.76 5.74 -11.38
CA LEU A 500 -16.26 5.86 -12.75
C LEU A 500 -16.94 4.57 -13.21
N ALA A 501 -16.34 3.41 -12.93
CA ALA A 501 -16.95 2.11 -13.19
C ALA A 501 -18.26 1.86 -12.44
N LEU A 502 -18.32 2.27 -11.17
CA LEU A 502 -19.50 2.12 -10.33
C LEU A 502 -20.71 2.83 -10.95
N PHE A 503 -20.49 3.98 -11.58
CA PHE A 503 -21.51 4.81 -12.20
C PHE A 503 -21.85 4.39 -13.63
N SER A 504 -20.89 3.82 -14.37
CA SER A 504 -21.07 3.49 -15.79
C SER A 504 -21.41 2.02 -16.05
N GLU A 505 -21.20 1.09 -15.10
CA GLU A 505 -21.38 -0.35 -15.29
C GLU A 505 -22.49 -0.93 -14.39
N ASP A 506 -23.10 -2.04 -14.84
CA ASP A 506 -24.19 -2.77 -14.17
C ASP A 506 -25.31 -1.85 -13.64
N HIS A 507 -25.96 -1.11 -14.54
CA HIS A 507 -27.06 -0.19 -14.21
C HIS A 507 -26.66 0.89 -13.17
N GLY A 508 -25.38 1.28 -13.15
CA GLY A 508 -24.82 2.29 -12.26
C GLY A 508 -25.43 3.69 -12.40
N GLU A 509 -26.27 3.93 -13.42
CA GLU A 509 -26.99 5.19 -13.65
C GLU A 509 -27.86 5.60 -12.45
N ALA A 510 -28.45 4.63 -11.76
CA ALA A 510 -29.21 4.90 -10.53
C ALA A 510 -28.32 5.42 -9.39
N ILE A 511 -27.07 4.95 -9.30
CA ILE A 511 -26.10 5.47 -8.32
C ILE A 511 -25.60 6.85 -8.79
N ALA A 512 -25.38 7.02 -10.09
CA ALA A 512 -24.93 8.28 -10.67
C ALA A 512 -25.94 9.42 -10.44
N SER A 513 -27.25 9.12 -10.43
CA SER A 513 -28.30 10.10 -10.17
C SER A 513 -28.37 10.57 -8.71
N PHE A 514 -27.78 9.84 -7.77
CA PHE A 514 -27.70 10.24 -6.37
C PHE A 514 -26.54 11.17 -6.07
N LEU A 515 -25.57 11.26 -6.98
CA LEU A 515 -24.39 12.09 -6.80
C LEU A 515 -24.77 13.57 -6.66
N ARG A 516 -24.04 14.27 -5.79
CA ARG A 516 -24.20 15.71 -5.64
C ARG A 516 -23.90 16.43 -6.98
N PRO A 517 -24.54 17.59 -7.24
CA PRO A 517 -24.25 18.38 -8.43
C PRO A 517 -22.74 18.65 -8.60
N GLY A 518 -22.20 18.40 -9.79
CA GLY A 518 -20.79 18.63 -10.11
C GLY A 518 -19.81 17.56 -9.60
N GLN A 519 -20.27 16.55 -8.84
CA GLN A 519 -19.38 15.55 -8.25
C GLN A 519 -18.82 14.59 -9.28
N ARG A 520 -19.63 14.14 -10.25
CA ARG A 520 -19.17 13.27 -11.33
C ARG A 520 -18.12 13.96 -12.20
N GLU A 521 -18.38 15.21 -12.57
CA GLU A 521 -17.48 16.06 -13.34
C GLU A 521 -16.16 16.29 -12.59
N TRP A 522 -16.23 16.50 -11.27
CA TRP A 522 -15.04 16.61 -10.43
C TRP A 522 -14.22 15.30 -10.42
N ILE A 523 -14.87 14.14 -10.28
CA ILE A 523 -14.22 12.82 -10.32
C ILE A 523 -13.56 12.58 -11.69
N CYS A 524 -14.26 12.86 -12.79
CA CYS A 524 -13.73 12.79 -14.15
C CYS A 524 -12.50 13.69 -14.32
N SER A 525 -12.58 14.94 -13.87
CA SER A 525 -11.48 15.91 -13.91
C SER A 525 -10.25 15.41 -13.14
N GLN A 526 -10.42 14.91 -11.91
CA GLN A 526 -9.31 14.36 -11.15
C GLN A 526 -8.74 13.08 -11.79
N PHE A 527 -9.57 12.25 -12.42
CA PHE A 527 -9.09 11.06 -13.13
C PHE A 527 -8.23 11.41 -14.34
N LEU A 528 -8.65 12.39 -15.15
CA LEU A 528 -7.86 12.89 -16.27
C LEU A 528 -6.55 13.52 -15.80
N ARG A 529 -6.58 14.23 -14.67
CA ARG A 529 -5.37 14.77 -14.03
C ARG A 529 -4.39 13.67 -13.61
N VAL A 530 -4.88 12.55 -13.05
CA VAL A 530 -4.06 11.37 -12.77
C VAL A 530 -3.46 10.80 -14.06
N ALA A 531 -4.25 10.66 -15.13
CA ALA A 531 -3.76 10.19 -16.41
C ALA A 531 -2.65 11.09 -16.98
N THR A 532 -2.78 12.42 -16.84
CA THR A 532 -1.72 13.37 -17.21
C THR A 532 -0.47 13.17 -16.38
N LEU A 533 -0.59 13.12 -15.04
CA LEU A 533 0.55 12.93 -14.13
C LEU A 533 1.31 11.63 -14.43
N LEU A 534 0.58 10.56 -14.78
CA LEU A 534 1.12 9.26 -15.12
C LEU A 534 1.54 9.12 -16.59
N HIS A 535 1.44 10.14 -17.43
CA HIS A 535 1.76 10.03 -18.87
C HIS A 535 0.96 8.95 -19.61
N LEU A 536 -0.28 8.68 -19.17
CA LEU A 536 -1.14 7.69 -19.83
C LEU A 536 -1.62 8.21 -21.19
N PRO A 537 -1.79 7.34 -22.20
CA PRO A 537 -2.33 7.73 -23.50
C PRO A 537 -3.71 8.37 -23.33
N LEU A 538 -3.78 9.68 -23.57
CA LEU A 538 -5.03 10.43 -23.63
C LEU A 538 -5.62 10.42 -25.06
N GLU A 539 -4.87 9.94 -26.05
CA GLU A 539 -5.29 9.82 -27.45
C GLU A 539 -4.91 8.41 -27.94
N LEU A 540 -5.86 7.71 -28.57
CA LEU A 540 -5.57 6.43 -29.24
C LEU A 540 -4.75 6.71 -30.49
N GLY A 541 -3.67 5.96 -30.68
CA GLY A 541 -2.93 5.99 -31.94
C GLY A 541 -3.82 5.58 -33.11
N ASN A 542 -3.54 6.12 -34.29
CA ASN A 542 -4.31 6.01 -35.54
C ASN A 542 -4.65 4.58 -36.04
N ASP A 543 -4.20 3.51 -35.38
CA ASP A 543 -4.32 2.13 -35.85
C ASP A 543 -5.56 1.37 -35.32
N MET A 544 -6.35 1.96 -34.42
CA MET A 544 -7.69 1.43 -34.10
C MET A 544 -8.75 2.31 -34.76
N GLU A 545 -9.55 1.67 -35.62
CA GLU A 545 -10.65 2.26 -36.38
C GLU A 545 -11.46 3.27 -35.56
N ARG A 546 -11.71 4.42 -36.16
CA ARG A 546 -12.58 5.51 -35.70
C ARG A 546 -14.04 5.11 -35.38
N SER A 547 -14.38 3.82 -35.38
CA SER A 547 -15.76 3.31 -35.27
C SER A 547 -16.29 3.25 -33.83
N GLU A 548 -15.43 3.33 -32.79
CA GLU A 548 -15.84 3.31 -31.37
C GLU A 548 -15.50 4.60 -30.59
N TRP A 549 -15.21 5.71 -31.26
CA TRP A 549 -15.08 7.00 -30.57
C TRP A 549 -16.46 7.66 -30.43
N PRO A 550 -16.99 7.86 -29.22
CA PRO A 550 -17.94 8.94 -29.03
C PRO A 550 -17.12 10.22 -29.19
N GLY A 551 -17.38 11.02 -30.23
CA GLY A 551 -17.01 12.43 -30.22
C GLY A 551 -17.71 13.06 -29.01
N GLY A 552 -17.03 13.11 -27.86
CA GLY A 552 -17.67 13.21 -26.56
C GLY A 552 -16.95 14.14 -25.59
N SER A 553 -17.70 14.62 -24.59
CA SER A 553 -17.24 15.47 -23.50
C SER A 553 -16.03 14.87 -22.74
N ALA A 554 -15.35 15.70 -21.94
CA ALA A 554 -14.23 15.26 -21.10
C ALA A 554 -14.60 14.04 -20.21
N ASP A 555 -15.86 13.94 -19.81
CA ASP A 555 -16.37 12.82 -19.00
C ASP A 555 -16.36 11.50 -19.76
N ALA A 556 -16.82 11.47 -21.01
CA ALA A 556 -16.78 10.28 -21.85
C ALA A 556 -15.35 9.76 -22.07
N LYS A 557 -14.40 10.69 -22.22
CA LYS A 557 -12.98 10.38 -22.31
C LYS A 557 -12.43 9.78 -21.00
N ALA A 558 -12.80 10.35 -19.85
CA ALA A 558 -12.40 9.83 -18.55
C ALA A 558 -12.92 8.40 -18.32
N GLU A 559 -14.19 8.16 -18.62
CA GLU A 559 -14.84 6.86 -18.46
C GLU A 559 -14.26 5.78 -19.37
N TYR A 560 -14.05 6.11 -20.65
CA TYR A 560 -13.38 5.22 -21.59
C TYR A 560 -11.99 4.82 -21.07
N LEU A 561 -11.17 5.80 -20.72
CA LEU A 561 -9.81 5.56 -20.29
C LEU A 561 -9.77 4.76 -18.96
N ALA A 562 -10.67 5.06 -18.02
CA ALA A 562 -10.82 4.29 -16.78
C ALA A 562 -11.17 2.83 -17.04
N ARG A 563 -12.05 2.55 -18.01
CA ARG A 563 -12.40 1.18 -18.41
C ARG A 563 -11.20 0.44 -18.99
N GLU A 564 -10.45 1.07 -19.90
CA GLU A 564 -9.29 0.43 -20.53
C GLU A 564 -8.13 0.19 -19.54
N ILE A 565 -7.80 1.17 -18.69
CA ILE A 565 -6.77 1.03 -17.65
C ILE A 565 -7.10 -0.11 -16.68
N ARG A 566 -8.37 -0.25 -16.29
CA ARG A 566 -8.79 -1.34 -15.38
C ARG A 566 -8.52 -2.73 -15.94
N LYS A 567 -8.49 -2.92 -17.28
CA LYS A 567 -8.10 -4.20 -17.90
C LYS A 567 -6.65 -4.56 -17.61
N GLY A 568 -5.76 -3.57 -17.56
CA GLY A 568 -4.35 -3.74 -17.20
C GLY A 568 -4.11 -3.84 -15.69
N ALA A 569 -4.96 -3.20 -14.88
CA ALA A 569 -4.80 -3.14 -13.43
C ALA A 569 -5.45 -4.31 -12.65
N ILE A 570 -5.96 -5.35 -13.32
CA ILE A 570 -6.70 -6.47 -12.69
C ILE A 570 -5.89 -7.18 -11.59
N LEU A 571 -4.60 -7.39 -11.84
CA LEU A 571 -3.66 -8.07 -10.93
C LEU A 571 -2.78 -7.09 -10.15
N MET A 572 -3.09 -5.79 -10.21
CA MET A 572 -2.43 -4.81 -9.35
C MET A 572 -3.04 -4.88 -7.96
N SER A 573 -2.38 -5.57 -7.05
CA SER A 573 -2.33 -5.14 -5.66
C SER A 573 -1.75 -3.73 -5.68
N GLY A 574 -2.53 -2.71 -5.31
CA GLY A 574 -2.14 -1.30 -5.51
C GLY A 574 -0.70 -1.05 -5.04
N PRO A 575 0.09 -0.19 -5.72
CA PRO A 575 1.56 -0.26 -5.76
C PRO A 575 2.36 -0.49 -4.50
#